data_AF-A0A8S0WIU1-F1
#
_entry.id   AF-A0A8S0WIU1-F1
#
_cell.length_a   1.000
_cell.length_b   1.000
_cell.length_c   1.000
_cell.angle_alpha   90.00
_cell.angle_beta   90.00
_cell.angle_gamma   90.00
#
_symmetry.space_group_name_H-M   'P 1'
#
loop_
_entity.id
_entity.type
_entity.pdbx_description
1 polymer ?
#
loop_
_entity_poly.entity_id
_entity_poly.type
_entity_poly.pdbx_seq_one_letter_code
_entity_poly.pdbx_strand_id
1 'polypeptide(L)'
;MNMSTISNKKMNSVMAIMGIFALALIPDIAMAAPWDSTATKVLEIFTGGMTRTIAIIAVIACGIAAMAGKLSWDWAIKIIVGIVLIFGAAAIVDYVISAASA
;
A
#
# COMPACT_ATOMS: atom_id res chain seq x y z
N MET A 1 -28.78 -52.81 -1.91
CA MET A 1 -28.29 -51.74 -1.01
C MET A 1 -27.17 -51.02 -1.75
N ASN A 2 -27.43 -49.79 -2.24
CA ASN A 2 -26.61 -49.13 -3.26
C ASN A 2 -25.25 -48.66 -2.74
N MET A 3 -24.20 -49.38 -3.12
CA MET A 3 -22.80 -49.11 -2.77
C MET A 3 -22.25 -47.78 -3.37
N SER A 4 -22.98 -47.13 -4.30
CA SER A 4 -22.56 -45.90 -4.98
C SER A 4 -22.88 -44.59 -4.22
N THR A 5 -23.77 -44.61 -3.22
CA THR A 5 -24.16 -43.39 -2.47
C THR A 5 -23.17 -43.03 -1.35
N ILE A 6 -22.43 -44.02 -0.84
CA ILE A 6 -21.44 -43.85 0.24
C ILE A 6 -20.21 -43.09 -0.28
N SER A 7 -19.80 -43.33 -1.54
CA SER A 7 -18.69 -42.64 -2.18
C SER A 7 -18.94 -41.13 -2.33
N ASN A 8 -20.16 -40.74 -2.73
CA ASN A 8 -20.54 -39.33 -2.87
C ASN A 8 -20.60 -38.57 -1.54
N LYS A 9 -21.06 -39.20 -0.43
CA LYS A 9 -21.03 -38.55 0.90
C LYS A 9 -19.61 -38.33 1.41
N LYS A 10 -18.71 -39.31 1.20
CA LYS A 10 -17.30 -39.20 1.57
C LYS A 10 -16.59 -38.15 0.71
N MET A 11 -16.87 -38.09 -0.60
CA MET A 11 -16.35 -37.07 -1.51
C MET A 11 -16.79 -35.65 -1.12
N ASN A 12 -18.08 -35.47 -0.79
CA ASN A 12 -18.59 -34.17 -0.37
C ASN A 12 -18.01 -33.71 0.98
N SER A 13 -17.73 -34.65 1.89
CA SER A 13 -17.09 -34.36 3.18
C SER A 13 -15.61 -34.01 3.01
N VAL A 14 -14.90 -34.64 2.07
CA VAL A 14 -13.51 -34.30 1.75
C VAL A 14 -13.42 -32.92 1.10
N MET A 15 -14.33 -32.58 0.18
CA MET A 15 -14.41 -31.24 -0.40
C MET A 15 -14.70 -30.15 0.64
N ALA A 16 -15.59 -30.43 1.61
CA ALA A 16 -15.88 -29.49 2.70
C ALA A 16 -14.66 -29.27 3.61
N ILE A 17 -13.93 -30.32 3.96
CA ILE A 17 -12.72 -30.22 4.78
C ILE A 17 -11.60 -29.48 4.03
N MET A 18 -11.45 -29.72 2.73
CA MET A 18 -10.50 -28.96 1.90
C MET A 18 -10.87 -27.47 1.80
N GLY A 19 -12.16 -27.14 1.71
CA GLY A 19 -12.64 -25.76 1.72
C GLY A 19 -12.34 -25.05 3.05
N ILE A 20 -12.54 -25.73 4.18
CA ILE A 20 -12.23 -25.20 5.52
C ILE A 20 -10.71 -25.05 5.71
N PHE A 21 -9.91 -26.01 5.22
CA PHE A 21 -8.45 -25.93 5.28
C PHE A 21 -7.89 -24.79 4.41
N ALA A 22 -8.49 -24.55 3.24
CA ALA A 22 -8.14 -23.42 2.38
C ALA A 22 -8.50 -22.07 3.04
N LEU A 23 -9.61 -22.00 3.77
CA LEU A 23 -9.98 -20.81 4.57
C LEU A 23 -9.05 -20.60 5.77
N ALA A 24 -8.55 -21.67 6.40
CA ALA A 24 -7.62 -21.59 7.53
C ALA A 24 -6.19 -21.16 7.13
N LEU A 25 -5.86 -21.24 5.83
CA LEU A 25 -4.60 -20.76 5.26
C LEU A 25 -4.64 -19.27 4.85
N ILE A 26 -5.77 -18.58 5.00
CA ILE A 26 -5.88 -17.13 4.77
C ILE A 26 -5.40 -16.42 6.06
N PRO A 27 -4.22 -15.79 6.07
CA PRO A 27 -3.67 -15.24 7.29
C PRO A 27 -4.01 -13.75 7.36
N ASP A 28 -5.23 -13.32 7.70
CA ASP A 28 -5.50 -11.87 7.64
C ASP A 28 -6.62 -11.29 8.52
N ILE A 29 -6.86 -11.84 9.70
CA ILE A 29 -7.48 -11.05 10.78
C ILE A 29 -6.58 -11.06 12.00
N ALA A 30 -5.49 -10.32 11.81
CA ALA A 30 -4.49 -9.96 12.80
C ALA A 30 -5.13 -9.34 14.04
N MET A 31 -4.67 -9.82 15.20
CA MET A 31 -4.77 -9.14 16.49
C MET A 31 -3.84 -7.92 16.55
N ALA A 32 -3.93 -7.02 15.57
CA ALA A 32 -3.29 -5.71 15.59
C ALA A 32 -4.35 -4.68 16.00
N ALA A 33 -4.00 -3.82 16.96
CA ALA A 33 -4.93 -2.84 17.50
C ALA A 33 -5.59 -2.02 16.37
N PRO A 34 -6.91 -1.69 16.44
CA PRO A 34 -7.65 -1.08 15.34
C PRO A 34 -7.03 0.20 14.75
N TRP A 35 -6.22 0.90 15.56
CA TRP A 35 -5.53 2.12 15.16
C TRP A 35 -4.34 1.88 14.23
N ASP A 36 -3.62 0.76 14.34
CA ASP A 36 -2.48 0.44 13.47
C ASP A 36 -2.98 0.16 12.05
N SER A 37 -4.01 -0.67 11.91
CA SER A 37 -4.65 -0.98 10.63
C SER A 37 -5.21 0.29 9.97
N THR A 38 -5.83 1.18 10.75
CA THR A 38 -6.38 2.44 10.22
C THR A 38 -5.27 3.41 9.79
N ALA A 39 -4.19 3.53 10.58
CA ALA A 39 -3.04 4.37 10.24
C ALA A 39 -2.34 3.86 8.96
N THR A 40 -2.16 2.55 8.81
CA THR A 40 -1.59 1.95 7.60
C THR A 40 -2.49 2.19 6.39
N LYS A 41 -3.82 2.04 6.52
CA LYS A 41 -4.79 2.33 5.46
C LYS A 41 -4.75 3.79 5.02
N VAL A 42 -4.65 4.71 5.97
CA VAL A 42 -4.54 6.15 5.71
C VAL A 42 -3.22 6.45 4.99
N LEU A 43 -2.11 5.87 5.46
CA LEU A 43 -0.81 5.99 4.79
C LEU A 43 -0.87 5.45 3.37
N GLU A 44 -1.49 4.29 3.14
CA GLU A 44 -1.63 3.65 1.83
C GLU A 44 -2.47 4.50 0.86
N ILE A 45 -3.50 5.20 1.36
CA ILE A 45 -4.26 6.19 0.57
C ILE A 45 -3.38 7.39 0.19
N PHE A 46 -2.59 7.91 1.15
CA PHE A 46 -1.73 9.08 0.96
C PHE A 46 -0.38 8.80 0.31
N THR A 47 0.04 7.55 0.16
CA THR A 47 1.30 7.17 -0.50
C THR A 47 1.08 6.29 -1.73
N GLY A 48 -0.15 5.79 -1.91
CA GLY A 48 -0.54 4.98 -3.05
C GLY A 48 -0.70 5.79 -4.34
N GLY A 49 -1.47 5.23 -5.29
CA GLY A 49 -1.59 5.75 -6.66
C GLY A 49 -2.05 7.21 -6.77
N MET A 50 -2.75 7.73 -5.76
CA MET A 50 -3.26 9.11 -5.75
C MET A 50 -2.12 10.14 -5.62
N THR A 51 -1.17 9.91 -4.72
CA THR A 51 -0.03 10.80 -4.50
C THR A 51 0.97 10.76 -5.63
N ARG A 52 1.15 9.57 -6.24
CA ARG A 52 1.89 9.45 -7.50
C ARG A 52 1.29 10.34 -8.59
N THR A 53 -0.02 10.36 -8.72
CA THR A 53 -0.72 11.20 -9.70
C THR A 53 -0.51 12.69 -9.42
N ILE A 54 -0.59 13.11 -8.16
CA ILE A 54 -0.35 14.51 -7.75
C ILE A 54 1.10 14.94 -8.07
N ALA A 55 2.08 14.08 -7.78
CA ALA A 55 3.48 14.34 -8.09
C ALA A 55 3.69 14.50 -9.61
N ILE A 56 3.06 13.64 -10.42
CA ILE A 56 3.12 13.74 -11.88
C ILE A 56 2.54 15.09 -12.36
N ILE A 57 1.41 15.53 -11.81
CA ILE A 57 0.81 16.83 -12.15
C ILE A 57 1.77 17.99 -11.82
N ALA A 58 2.44 17.95 -10.67
CA ALA A 58 3.43 18.96 -10.29
C ALA A 58 4.63 18.99 -11.26
N VAL A 59 5.11 17.82 -11.70
CA VAL A 59 6.17 17.72 -12.71
C VAL A 59 5.71 18.24 -14.07
N ILE A 60 4.48 17.95 -14.48
CA ILE A 60 3.90 18.48 -15.72
C ILE A 60 3.84 20.01 -15.68
N ALA A 61 3.35 20.58 -14.57
CA ALA A 61 3.36 22.02 -14.37
C ALA A 61 4.79 22.59 -14.47
N CYS A 62 5.78 21.87 -13.94
CA CYS A 62 7.19 22.20 -14.07
C CYS A 62 7.66 22.25 -15.54
N GLY A 63 7.33 21.22 -16.32
CA GLY A 63 7.63 21.17 -17.75
C GLY A 63 6.99 22.31 -18.54
N ILE A 64 5.74 22.68 -18.22
CA ILE A 64 5.06 23.81 -18.86
C ILE A 64 5.77 25.14 -18.54
N ALA A 65 6.15 25.37 -17.29
CA ALA A 65 6.87 26.57 -16.89
C ALA A 65 8.29 26.64 -17.50
N ALA A 66 8.95 25.48 -17.69
CA ALA A 66 10.20 25.38 -18.43
C ALA A 66 10.04 25.78 -19.90
N MET A 67 9.01 25.27 -20.58
CA MET A 67 8.70 25.65 -21.97
C MET A 67 8.34 27.14 -22.11
N ALA A 68 7.72 27.74 -21.10
CA ALA A 68 7.40 29.16 -21.10
C ALA A 68 8.63 30.08 -20.95
N GLY A 69 9.84 29.51 -20.75
CA GLY A 69 11.08 30.26 -20.56
C GLY A 69 11.18 31.03 -19.23
N LYS A 70 10.23 30.79 -18.30
CA LYS A 70 10.09 31.52 -17.03
C LYS A 70 10.45 30.67 -15.82
N LEU A 71 11.16 29.55 -16.04
CA LEU A 71 11.53 28.65 -14.97
C LEU A 71 12.61 29.30 -14.11
N SER A 72 12.23 29.80 -12.93
CA SER A 72 13.22 30.18 -11.94
C SER A 72 13.83 28.91 -11.34
N TRP A 73 15.14 28.94 -11.13
CA TRP A 73 15.86 27.84 -10.50
C TRP A 73 15.34 27.56 -9.08
N ASP A 74 14.91 28.62 -8.37
CA ASP A 74 14.24 28.53 -7.07
C ASP A 74 12.94 27.72 -7.13
N TRP A 75 12.13 27.91 -8.17
CA TRP A 75 10.85 27.22 -8.30
C TRP A 75 11.03 25.74 -8.67
N ALA A 76 12.01 25.41 -9.52
CA ALA A 76 12.33 24.03 -9.85
C ALA A 76 12.77 23.23 -8.61
N ILE A 77 13.61 23.82 -7.76
CA ILE A 77 14.09 23.18 -6.54
C ILE A 77 12.96 22.92 -5.57
N LYS A 78 12.06 23.90 -5.38
CA LYS A 78 10.88 23.72 -4.52
C LYS A 78 10.06 22.50 -4.92
N ILE A 79 9.86 22.29 -6.23
CA ILE A 79 9.12 21.13 -6.73
C ILE A 79 9.88 19.83 -6.45
N ILE A 80 11.19 19.79 -6.74
CA ILE A 80 12.02 18.59 -6.51
C ILE A 80 12.06 18.22 -5.03
N VAL A 81 12.30 19.20 -4.15
CA VAL A 81 12.31 19.00 -2.69
C VAL A 81 10.96 18.49 -2.21
N GLY A 82 9.85 19.06 -2.69
CA GLY A 82 8.51 18.60 -2.36
C GLY A 82 8.29 17.12 -2.73
N ILE A 83 8.69 16.71 -3.94
CA ILE A 83 8.57 15.32 -4.40
C ILE A 83 9.42 14.38 -3.54
N VAL A 84 10.67 14.75 -3.23
CA VAL A 84 11.56 13.96 -2.38
C VAL A 84 10.97 13.80 -0.98
N LEU A 85 10.39 14.85 -0.40
CA LEU A 85 9.74 14.76 0.90
C LEU A 85 8.51 13.86 0.88
N ILE A 86 7.69 13.92 -0.17
CA ILE A 86 6.48 13.09 -0.29
C ILE A 86 6.82 11.60 -0.35
N PHE A 87 7.80 11.19 -1.17
CA PHE A 87 8.14 9.77 -1.33
C PHE A 87 9.19 9.27 -0.34
N GLY A 88 10.03 10.17 0.18
CA GLY A 88 11.10 9.85 1.14
C GLY A 88 10.69 9.99 2.61
N ALA A 89 9.49 10.50 2.91
CA ALA A 89 9.03 10.78 4.28
C ALA A 89 9.20 9.59 5.23
N ALA A 90 8.83 8.38 4.80
CA ALA A 90 8.93 7.19 5.64
C ALA A 90 10.37 6.94 6.13
N ALA A 91 11.33 6.90 5.20
CA ALA A 91 12.73 6.71 5.53
C ALA A 91 13.27 7.83 6.44
N ILE A 92 12.86 9.08 6.21
CA ILE A 92 13.25 10.22 7.06
C ILE A 92 12.76 9.99 8.50
N VAL A 93 11.50 9.61 8.68
CA VAL A 93 10.91 9.34 9.99
C VAL A 93 11.61 8.14 10.65
N ASP A 94 11.89 7.08 9.89
CA ASP A 94 12.61 5.90 10.40
C ASP A 94 14.01 6.26 10.91
N TYR A 95 14.75 7.11 10.19
CA TYR A 95 16.06 7.59 10.65
C TYR A 95 15.96 8.41 11.93
N VAL A 96 14.93 9.25 12.07
CA VAL A 96 14.73 10.06 13.29
C VAL A 96 14.40 9.16 14.48
N ILE A 97 13.55 8.16 14.30
CA ILE A 97 13.22 7.19 15.36
C ILE A 97 14.47 6.39 15.77
N SER A 98 15.24 5.91 14.78
CA SER A 98 16.50 5.18 15.04
C SER A 98 17.52 6.04 15.77
N ALA A 99 17.61 7.34 15.48
CA ALA A 99 18.55 8.24 16.15
C ALA A 99 18.09 8.60 17.57
N ALA A 100 16.79 8.70 17.82
CA ALA A 100 16.23 9.02 19.13
C ALA A 100 16.22 7.84 20.12
N SER A 101 16.36 6.62 19.60
CA SER A 101 16.41 5.39 20.41
C SER A 101 17.83 4.87 20.68
N ALA A 102 18.85 5.57 20.19
CA ALA A 102 20.27 5.35 20.46
C ALA A 102 20.76 6.20 21.66
#